data_AF-A0AAE9KGR7-F1
#
_entry.id   AF-A0AAE9KGR7-F1
#
_cell.length_a   1.000
_cell.length_b   1.000
_cell.length_c   1.000
_cell.angle_alpha   90.00
_cell.angle_beta   90.00
_cell.angle_gamma   90.00
#
_symmetry.space_group_name_H-M   'P 1'
#
loop_
_entity.id
_entity.type
_entity.pdbx_description
1 polymer ?
#
loop_
_entity_poly.entity_id
_entity_poly.type
_entity_poly.pdbx_seq_one_letter_code
_entity_poly.pdbx_strand_id
1 'polypeptide(L)'
;MNIERWFSGLLALTAIGLLTLAWGYTAPIAYDPIGPRPYPMLILSLLALGCIYLVVRPSTLTHALNLGYTKAILKNIGLCMAFLLAYALTFELLGFPLATALMAFGVGKLFGGSSKACLISGIALGALLYVLFDLLLDVPLPLGFFG
;
A
#
# COMPACT_ATOMS: atom_id res chain seq x y z
N MET A 1 -14.00 3.09 -18.72
CA MET A 1 -12.81 3.58 -19.43
C MET A 1 -12.54 5.07 -19.23
N ASN A 2 -13.40 6.01 -19.70
CA ASN A 2 -13.13 7.45 -19.52
C ASN A 2 -13.08 7.85 -18.03
N ILE A 3 -14.00 7.33 -17.22
CA ILE A 3 -14.10 7.68 -15.80
C ILE A 3 -12.87 7.25 -14.99
N GLU A 4 -12.30 6.08 -15.26
CA GLU A 4 -11.07 5.60 -14.59
C GLU A 4 -9.89 6.51 -14.90
N ARG A 5 -9.73 6.91 -16.17
CA ARG A 5 -8.65 7.81 -16.59
C ARG A 5 -8.80 9.19 -15.97
N TRP A 6 -10.02 9.73 -15.92
CA TRP A 6 -10.28 11.00 -15.24
C TRP A 6 -10.02 10.91 -13.74
N PHE A 7 -10.46 9.82 -13.10
CA PHE A 7 -10.25 9.60 -11.67
C PHE A 7 -8.76 9.44 -11.33
N SER A 8 -8.04 8.58 -12.06
CA SER A 8 -6.59 8.42 -11.90
C SER A 8 -5.84 9.70 -12.24
N GLY A 9 -6.26 10.45 -13.27
CA GLY A 9 -5.66 11.75 -13.62
C GLY A 9 -5.84 12.79 -12.51
N LEU A 10 -7.05 12.88 -11.94
CA LEU A 10 -7.31 13.74 -10.79
C LEU A 10 -6.48 13.33 -9.58
N LEU A 11 -6.41 12.04 -9.26
CA LEU A 11 -5.57 11.53 -8.17
C LEU A 11 -4.08 11.81 -8.40
N ALA A 12 -3.59 11.69 -9.63
CA ALA A 12 -2.20 12.03 -9.97
C ALA A 12 -1.90 13.50 -9.72
N LEU A 13 -2.79 14.40 -10.17
CA LEU A 13 -2.66 15.84 -9.92
C LEU A 13 -2.67 16.16 -8.42
N THR A 14 -3.58 15.53 -7.66
CA THR A 14 -3.63 15.68 -6.21
C THR A 14 -2.35 15.17 -5.54
N ALA A 15 -1.84 14.00 -5.95
CA ALA A 15 -0.60 13.45 -5.42
C ALA A 15 0.61 14.34 -5.70
N ILE A 16 0.71 14.91 -6.92
CA ILE A 16 1.75 15.88 -7.29
C ILE A 16 1.62 17.16 -6.46
N GLY A 17 0.40 17.67 -6.26
CA GLY A 17 0.15 18.81 -5.36
C GLY A 17 0.63 18.53 -3.94
N LEU A 18 0.29 17.36 -3.38
CA LEU A 18 0.74 16.93 -2.06
C LEU A 18 2.26 16.74 -1.99
N LEU A 19 2.93 16.30 -3.07
CA LEU A 19 4.39 16.22 -3.13
C LEU A 19 5.05 17.59 -2.94
N THR A 20 4.48 18.65 -3.52
CA THR A 20 5.02 20.01 -3.33
C THR A 20 4.94 20.47 -1.87
N LEU A 21 3.87 20.08 -1.17
CA LEU A 21 3.71 20.35 0.27
C LEU A 21 4.67 19.49 1.11
N ALA A 22 4.77 18.19 0.77
CA ALA A 22 5.65 17.25 1.45
C ALA A 22 7.13 17.64 1.32
N TRP A 23 7.53 18.25 0.20
CA TRP A 23 8.89 18.73 -0.02
C TRP A 23 9.33 19.75 1.04
N GLY A 24 8.43 20.65 1.42
CA GLY A 24 8.68 21.68 2.43
C GLY A 24 8.61 21.16 3.86
N TYR A 25 8.12 19.95 4.10
CA TYR A 25 7.71 19.48 5.42
C TYR A 25 8.89 19.31 6.39
N THR A 26 9.11 20.23 7.32
CA THR A 26 10.14 20.11 8.36
C THR A 26 9.49 19.90 9.72
N ALA A 27 10.03 18.98 10.52
CA ALA A 27 9.72 18.96 11.94
C ALA A 27 10.38 20.18 12.62
N PRO A 28 9.66 20.94 13.46
CA PRO A 28 10.23 22.06 14.22
C PRO A 28 11.37 21.64 15.16
N ILE A 29 11.36 20.37 15.57
CA ILE A 29 12.41 19.72 16.35
C ILE A 29 12.63 18.35 15.71
N ALA A 30 13.79 18.13 15.08
CA ALA A 30 14.16 16.86 14.46
C ALA A 30 15.26 16.19 15.28
N TYR A 31 14.92 15.09 15.95
CA TYR A 31 15.90 14.24 16.64
C TYR A 31 16.42 13.11 15.75
N ASP A 32 15.70 12.81 14.65
CA ASP A 32 16.12 11.81 13.65
C ASP A 32 16.87 12.43 12.47
N PRO A 33 17.95 11.78 12.00
CA PRO A 33 18.84 12.31 10.96
C PRO A 33 18.16 12.46 9.59
N ILE A 34 17.11 11.68 9.31
CA ILE A 34 16.45 11.64 7.99
C ILE A 34 15.23 12.58 7.93
N GLY A 35 14.71 12.99 9.09
CA GLY A 35 13.53 13.85 9.21
C GLY A 35 12.22 13.21 8.69
N PRO A 36 11.08 13.93 8.76
CA PRO A 36 9.76 13.35 8.51
C PRO A 36 9.36 13.27 7.03
N ARG A 37 10.18 13.81 6.12
CA ARG A 37 9.89 13.94 4.68
C ARG A 37 9.93 12.65 3.87
N PRO A 38 10.88 11.72 4.08
CA PRO A 38 11.09 10.59 3.19
C PRO A 38 9.85 9.71 3.01
N TYR A 39 9.11 9.45 4.10
CA TYR A 39 7.93 8.59 4.06
C TYR A 39 6.79 9.16 3.20
N PRO A 40 6.29 10.40 3.43
CA PRO A 40 5.30 11.02 2.55
C PRO A 40 5.78 11.13 1.09
N MET A 41 7.04 11.50 0.89
CA MET A 41 7.63 11.62 -0.45
C MET A 41 7.60 10.30 -1.22
N LEU A 42 7.96 9.19 -0.58
CA LEU A 42 7.96 7.87 -1.19
C LEU A 42 6.54 7.44 -1.60
N ILE A 43 5.58 7.51 -0.68
CA ILE A 43 4.22 7.02 -0.94
C ILE A 43 3.52 7.87 -2.00
N LEU A 44 3.64 9.19 -1.91
CA LEU A 44 3.03 10.09 -2.89
C LEU A 44 3.68 9.95 -4.28
N SER A 45 4.99 9.70 -4.35
CA SER A 45 5.68 9.44 -5.63
C SER A 45 5.20 8.14 -6.27
N LEU A 46 5.12 7.05 -5.49
CA LEU A 46 4.59 5.77 -5.99
C LEU A 46 3.13 5.89 -6.45
N LEU A 47 2.30 6.59 -5.68
CA LEU A 47 0.91 6.86 -6.02
C LEU A 47 0.80 7.67 -7.32
N ALA A 48 1.57 8.75 -7.45
CA ALA A 48 1.58 9.59 -8.65
C ALA A 48 2.01 8.79 -9.88
N LEU A 49 3.11 8.02 -9.78
CA LEU A 49 3.60 7.17 -10.88
C LEU A 49 2.57 6.11 -11.28
N GLY A 50 1.94 5.43 -10.30
CA GLY A 50 0.90 4.44 -10.56
C GLY A 50 -0.32 5.06 -11.25
N CYS A 51 -0.76 6.24 -10.80
CA CYS A 51 -1.88 6.95 -11.41
C CYS A 51 -1.56 7.44 -12.83
N ILE A 52 -0.36 8.00 -13.05
CA ILE A 52 0.12 8.40 -14.38
C ILE A 52 0.14 7.20 -15.32
N TYR A 53 0.66 6.06 -14.86
CA TYR A 53 0.63 4.82 -15.64
C TYR A 53 -0.79 4.43 -16.03
N LEU A 54 -1.76 4.47 -15.10
CA LEU A 54 -3.16 4.16 -15.40
C LEU A 54 -3.81 5.12 -16.42
N VAL A 55 -3.40 6.39 -16.42
CA VAL A 55 -3.86 7.38 -17.40
C VAL A 55 -3.33 7.08 -18.81
N VAL A 56 -2.04 6.72 -18.91
CA VAL A 56 -1.34 6.54 -20.20
C VAL A 56 -1.53 5.13 -20.77
N ARG A 57 -1.73 4.11 -19.93
CA ARG A 57 -1.83 2.70 -20.32
C ARG A 57 -2.82 2.48 -21.48
N PRO A 58 -2.46 1.71 -22.52
CA PRO A 58 -3.37 1.42 -23.65
C PRO A 58 -4.70 0.82 -23.22
N SER A 59 -5.80 1.25 -23.85
CA SER A 59 -7.16 0.76 -23.59
C SER A 59 -7.33 -0.74 -23.87
N THR A 60 -6.47 -1.33 -24.69
CA THR A 60 -6.45 -2.76 -24.99
C THR A 60 -6.09 -3.62 -23.78
N LEU A 61 -5.37 -3.06 -22.81
CA LEU A 61 -5.05 -3.72 -21.56
C LEU A 61 -6.13 -3.46 -20.49
N THR A 62 -7.11 -2.61 -20.78
CA THR A 62 -8.18 -2.24 -19.87
C THR A 62 -9.36 -3.20 -20.04
N HIS A 63 -9.68 -3.96 -18.99
CA HIS A 63 -10.97 -4.65 -18.93
C HIS A 63 -12.08 -3.65 -18.65
N ALA A 64 -13.24 -3.81 -19.29
CA ALA A 64 -14.38 -2.95 -19.03
C ALA A 64 -14.72 -2.97 -17.54
N LEU A 65 -14.73 -1.79 -16.91
CA LEU A 65 -15.07 -1.63 -15.50
C LEU A 65 -16.53 -2.02 -15.28
N ASN A 66 -16.76 -3.29 -14.97
CA ASN A 66 -18.06 -3.76 -14.51
C ASN A 66 -18.11 -3.49 -13.01
N LEU A 67 -18.78 -2.40 -12.62
CA LEU A 67 -19.03 -2.08 -11.20
C LEU A 67 -19.83 -3.18 -10.48
N GLY A 68 -20.34 -4.15 -11.24
CA GLY A 68 -20.87 -5.46 -10.84
C GLY A 68 -20.97 -5.63 -9.35
N TYR A 69 -22.06 -5.12 -8.77
CA TYR A 69 -22.40 -5.31 -7.37
C TYR A 69 -22.86 -6.75 -7.10
N THR A 70 -22.09 -7.73 -7.59
CA THR A 70 -22.35 -9.14 -7.37
C THR A 70 -22.00 -9.46 -5.92
N LYS A 71 -22.81 -10.32 -5.29
CA LYS A 71 -22.58 -10.78 -3.91
C LYS A 71 -21.14 -11.27 -3.66
N ALA A 72 -20.52 -11.88 -4.67
CA ALA A 72 -19.13 -12.33 -4.62
C ALA A 72 -18.12 -11.18 -4.47
N ILE A 73 -18.27 -10.10 -5.25
CA ILE A 73 -17.39 -8.92 -5.17
C ILE A 73 -17.57 -8.23 -3.82
N LEU A 74 -18.82 -8.04 -3.38
CA LEU A 74 -19.10 -7.40 -2.10
C LEU A 74 -18.54 -8.22 -0.92
N LYS A 75 -18.61 -9.56 -0.99
CA LYS A 75 -17.97 -10.47 -0.03
C LYS A 75 -16.45 -10.30 -0.03
N ASN A 76 -15.81 -10.26 -1.21
CA ASN A 76 -14.36 -10.08 -1.30
C ASN A 76 -13.90 -8.73 -0.74
N ILE A 77 -14.66 -7.65 -0.98
CA ILE A 77 -14.42 -6.33 -0.39
C ILE A 77 -14.51 -6.42 1.14
N GLY A 78 -15.59 -7.01 1.66
CA GLY A 78 -15.77 -7.17 3.12
C GLY A 78 -14.67 -8.00 3.76
N LEU A 79 -14.22 -9.09 3.12
CA LEU A 79 -13.10 -9.89 3.59
C LEU A 79 -11.77 -9.15 3.50
N CYS A 80 -11.54 -8.38 2.44
CA CYS A 80 -10.34 -7.54 2.31
C CYS A 80 -10.26 -6.53 3.44
N MET A 81 -11.37 -5.83 3.72
CA MET A 81 -11.49 -4.94 4.87
C MET A 81 -11.24 -5.67 6.19
N ALA A 82 -11.77 -6.89 6.35
CA ALA A 82 -11.52 -7.69 7.55
C ALA A 82 -10.04 -8.06 7.72
N PHE A 83 -9.32 -8.40 6.64
CA PHE A 83 -7.87 -8.63 6.71
C PHE A 83 -7.10 -7.36 7.05
N LEU A 84 -7.49 -6.20 6.52
CA LEU A 84 -6.88 -4.92 6.87
C LEU A 84 -7.14 -4.54 8.34
N LEU A 85 -8.35 -4.80 8.85
CA LEU A 85 -8.67 -4.60 10.26
C LEU A 85 -7.90 -5.58 11.16
N ALA A 86 -7.84 -6.86 10.79
CA ALA A 86 -7.04 -7.85 11.51
C ALA A 86 -5.57 -7.45 11.53
N TYR A 87 -5.03 -6.94 10.42
CA TYR A 87 -3.69 -6.38 10.36
C TYR A 87 -3.52 -5.25 11.37
N ALA A 88 -4.37 -4.23 11.34
CA ALA A 88 -4.29 -3.10 12.27
C ALA A 88 -4.37 -3.53 13.74
N LEU A 89 -5.25 -4.48 14.08
CA LEU A 89 -5.44 -4.97 15.45
C LEU A 89 -4.30 -5.87 15.94
N THR A 90 -3.65 -6.60 15.04
CA THR A 90 -2.55 -7.52 15.38
C THR A 90 -1.18 -6.91 15.14
N PHE A 91 -1.12 -5.70 14.59
CA PHE A 91 0.10 -5.01 14.18
C PHE A 91 1.14 -4.92 15.30
N GLU A 92 0.73 -4.47 16.48
CA GLU A 92 1.62 -4.35 17.64
C GLU A 92 1.99 -5.70 18.23
N LEU A 93 1.04 -6.64 18.30
CA LEU A 93 1.22 -7.94 18.94
C LEU A 93 2.14 -8.87 18.11
N LEU A 94 1.86 -9.00 16.82
CA LEU A 94 2.62 -9.88 15.91
C LEU A 94 3.89 -9.21 15.38
N GLY A 95 3.96 -7.89 15.45
CA GLY A 95 4.99 -7.10 14.81
C GLY A 95 4.73 -6.88 13.32
N PHE A 96 5.32 -5.80 12.80
CA PHE A 96 5.15 -5.33 11.42
C PHE A 96 5.41 -6.41 10.36
N PRO A 97 6.56 -7.11 10.32
CA PRO A 97 6.86 -8.01 9.20
C PRO A 97 5.93 -9.21 9.14
N LEU A 98 5.60 -9.81 10.30
CA LEU A 98 4.72 -10.97 10.37
C LEU A 98 3.26 -10.58 10.10
N ALA A 99 2.76 -9.51 10.71
CA ALA A 99 1.41 -9.00 10.47
C ALA A 99 1.21 -8.66 8.98
N THR A 100 2.19 -8.01 8.36
CA THR A 100 2.15 -7.63 6.93
C THR A 100 2.16 -8.86 6.04
N ALA A 101 2.99 -9.86 6.35
CA ALA A 101 3.05 -11.10 5.58
C ALA A 101 1.73 -11.89 5.62
N LEU A 102 1.10 -11.99 6.79
CA LEU A 102 -0.19 -12.67 6.95
C LEU A 102 -1.32 -11.93 6.23
N MET A 103 -1.35 -10.60 6.36
CA MET A 103 -2.31 -9.76 5.64
C MET A 103 -2.16 -9.91 4.12
N ALA A 104 -0.93 -9.80 3.61
CA ALA A 104 -0.64 -9.94 2.19
C ALA A 104 -0.98 -11.34 1.65
N PHE A 105 -0.70 -12.39 2.44
CA PHE A 105 -1.11 -13.75 2.11
C PHE A 105 -2.64 -13.87 2.00
N GLY A 106 -3.38 -13.38 3.01
CA GLY A 106 -4.84 -13.44 3.06
C GLY A 106 -5.48 -12.69 1.88
N VAL A 107 -5.02 -11.47 1.61
CA VAL A 107 -5.47 -10.66 0.47
C VAL A 107 -5.12 -11.35 -0.85
N GLY A 108 -3.91 -11.87 -1.02
CA GLY A 108 -3.53 -12.62 -2.22
C GLY A 108 -4.43 -13.83 -2.49
N LYS A 109 -4.84 -14.55 -1.44
CA LYS A 109 -5.79 -15.67 -1.54
C LYS A 109 -7.19 -15.21 -1.95
N LEU A 110 -7.66 -14.04 -1.52
CA LEU A 110 -8.98 -13.50 -1.91
C LEU A 110 -9.10 -13.28 -3.42
N PHE A 111 -8.00 -12.95 -4.08
CA PHE A 111 -7.96 -12.68 -5.52
C PHE A 111 -7.52 -13.89 -6.36
N GLY A 112 -7.56 -15.11 -5.78
CA GLY A 112 -7.29 -16.34 -6.51
C GLY A 112 -5.82 -16.72 -6.67
N GLY A 113 -4.92 -16.09 -5.91
CA GLY A 113 -3.51 -16.47 -5.89
C GLY A 113 -3.27 -17.91 -5.42
N SER A 114 -2.28 -18.58 -6.03
CA SER A 114 -1.85 -19.90 -5.57
C SER A 114 -1.25 -19.79 -4.17
N SER A 115 -1.50 -20.78 -3.30
CA SER A 115 -1.07 -20.68 -1.90
C SER A 115 0.45 -20.52 -1.76
N LYS A 116 1.22 -21.14 -2.66
CA LYS A 116 2.68 -20.99 -2.72
C LYS A 116 3.09 -19.56 -3.10
N ALA A 117 2.48 -19.00 -4.15
CA ALA A 117 2.79 -17.64 -4.59
C ALA A 117 2.42 -16.62 -3.52
N CYS A 118 1.23 -16.72 -2.92
CA CYS A 118 0.79 -15.82 -1.85
C CYS A 118 1.70 -15.87 -0.63
N LEU A 119 2.19 -17.06 -0.26
CA LEU A 119 3.08 -17.22 0.89
C LEU A 119 4.42 -16.55 0.62
N ILE A 120 5.02 -16.83 -0.53
CA ILE A 120 6.30 -16.24 -0.94
C ILE A 120 6.17 -14.72 -1.06
N SER A 121 5.13 -14.22 -1.74
CA SER A 121 4.90 -12.79 -1.90
C SER A 121 4.62 -12.10 -0.57
N GLY A 122 3.89 -12.75 0.35
CA GLY A 122 3.62 -12.20 1.67
C GLY A 122 4.89 -12.04 2.50
N ILE A 123 5.70 -13.10 2.58
CA ILE A 123 6.99 -13.06 3.28
C ILE A 123 7.92 -12.01 2.65
N ALA A 124 8.04 -12.02 1.32
CA ALA A 124 8.86 -11.06 0.59
C ALA A 124 8.41 -9.62 0.84
N LEU A 125 7.10 -9.34 0.79
CA LEU A 125 6.55 -8.01 1.04
C LEU A 125 6.79 -7.56 2.48
N GLY A 126 6.54 -8.43 3.47
CA GLY A 126 6.77 -8.11 4.88
C GLY A 126 8.23 -7.79 5.16
N ALA A 127 9.16 -8.63 4.67
CA ALA A 127 10.59 -8.42 4.84
C ALA A 127 11.11 -7.18 4.10
N LEU A 128 10.71 -6.99 2.83
CA LEU A 128 11.15 -5.86 2.03
C LEU A 128 10.67 -4.54 2.62
N LEU A 129 9.41 -4.46 3.03
CA LEU A 129 8.87 -3.25 3.66
C LEU A 129 9.48 -3.00 5.04
N TYR A 130 9.81 -4.05 5.79
CA TYR A 130 10.52 -3.89 7.06
C TYR A 130 11.90 -3.27 6.82
N VAL A 131 12.69 -3.80 5.90
CA VAL A 131 14.00 -3.22 5.54
C VAL A 131 13.86 -1.78 5.03
N LEU A 132 12.84 -1.51 4.20
CA LEU A 132 12.60 -0.17 3.69
C LEU A 132 12.27 0.82 4.81
N PHE A 133 11.36 0.47 5.72
CA PHE A 133 10.88 1.41 6.73
C PHE A 133 11.82 1.50 7.92
N ASP A 134 12.25 0.37 8.48
CA ASP A 134 13.10 0.33 9.65
C ASP A 134 14.55 0.73 9.29
N LEU A 135 15.13 0.08 8.30
CA LEU A 135 16.57 0.23 8.00
C LEU A 135 16.90 1.43 7.12
N LEU A 136 16.03 1.78 6.17
CA LEU A 136 16.32 2.85 5.19
C LEU A 136 15.65 4.18 5.54
N LEU A 137 14.46 4.13 6.14
CA LEU A 137 13.68 5.32 6.47
C LEU A 137 13.66 5.64 7.97
N ASP A 138 14.30 4.81 8.81
CA ASP A 138 14.43 4.99 10.26
C ASP A 138 13.07 5.18 10.96
N VAL A 139 12.06 4.43 10.48
CA VAL A 139 10.71 4.44 11.03
C VAL A 139 10.62 3.34 12.09
N PRO A 140 10.37 3.67 13.37
CA PRO A 140 10.27 2.67 14.42
C PRO A 140 9.05 1.78 14.17
N LEU A 141 9.29 0.49 13.93
CA LEU A 141 8.25 -0.51 13.70
C LEU A 141 8.18 -1.51 14.86
N PRO A 142 6.97 -1.93 15.27
CA PRO A 142 6.85 -2.94 16.30
C PRO A 142 7.38 -4.28 15.79
N LEU A 143 8.24 -4.91 16.59
CA LEU A 143 8.69 -6.28 16.34
C LEU A 143 7.76 -7.33 16.95
N GLY A 144 6.79 -6.91 17.77
CA GLY A 144 5.85 -7.80 18.44
C GLY A 144 6.59 -8.84 19.27
N PHE A 145 6.26 -10.11 19.10
CA PHE A 145 6.91 -11.23 19.81
C PHE A 145 8.42 -11.37 19.59
N PHE A 146 9.00 -10.69 18.61
CA PHE A 146 10.44 -10.72 18.35
C PHE A 146 11.24 -9.67 19.15
N GLY A 147 10.56 -8.79 19.91
CA GLY A 147 11.15 -7.68 20.67
C GLY A 147 10.75 -7.67 22.14
#